data_AF-A0A195EDU3-F1
#
_entry.id   AF-A0A195EDU3-F1
#
_cell.length_a   1.000
_cell.length_b   1.000
_cell.length_c   1.000
_cell.angle_alpha   90.00
_cell.angle_beta   90.00
_cell.angle_gamma   90.00
#
_symmetry.space_group_name_H-M   'P 1'
#
loop_
_entity.id
_entity.type
_entity.pdbx_description
1 polymer ?
#
loop_
_entity_poly.entity_id
_entity_poly.type
_entity_poly.pdbx_seq_one_letter_code
_entity_poly.pdbx_strand_id
1 'polypeptide(L)' 'MSTPIAKPQLRGLLTSQIKKNLIAMMIASISAGLAYKILVADKRKRRYAEFYKTYDAEKQLKIMNEAGLMQSYMPEPK' A
#
# COMPACT_ATOMS: atom_id res chain seq x y z
N MET A 1 2.82 -20.06 -54.59
CA MET A 1 3.33 -21.24 -53.87
C MET A 1 2.73 -21.24 -52.48
N SER A 2 1.78 -22.13 -52.19
CA SER A 2 1.16 -22.24 -50.86
C SER A 2 2.07 -23.04 -49.93
N THR A 3 2.55 -22.43 -48.86
CA THR A 3 3.34 -23.12 -47.83
C THR A 3 2.43 -24.04 -47.00
N PRO A 4 2.77 -25.33 -46.84
CA PRO A 4 1.99 -26.23 -45.99
C PRO A 4 2.15 -25.86 -44.51
N ILE A 5 1.04 -25.86 -43.78
CA ILE A 5 1.02 -25.61 -42.34
C ILE A 5 1.72 -26.76 -41.60
N ALA A 6 2.67 -26.41 -40.72
CA ALA A 6 3.34 -27.38 -39.85
C ALA A 6 2.38 -27.95 -38.81
N LYS A 7 2.58 -29.22 -38.41
CA LYS A 7 1.71 -29.90 -37.45
C LYS A 7 1.77 -29.22 -36.08
N PRO A 8 0.62 -28.76 -35.53
CA PRO A 8 0.59 -28.14 -34.21
C PRO A 8 0.76 -29.16 -33.08
N GLN A 9 1.02 -28.68 -31.86
CA GLN A 9 1.03 -29.52 -30.67
C GLN A 9 -0.40 -30.00 -30.35
N LEU A 10 -0.61 -31.32 -30.31
CA LEU A 10 -1.94 -31.94 -30.07
C LEU A 10 -2.06 -32.62 -28.69
N ARG A 11 -0.99 -32.65 -27.88
CA ARG A 11 -0.96 -33.31 -26.57
C ARG A 11 -0.28 -32.43 -25.53
N GLY A 12 -0.69 -32.58 -24.26
CA GLY A 12 -0.09 -31.84 -23.13
C GLY A 12 -0.40 -30.34 -23.10
N LEU A 13 -1.42 -29.89 -23.84
CA LEU A 13 -1.84 -28.48 -23.91
C LEU A 13 -2.20 -27.92 -22.53
N LEU A 14 -2.94 -28.69 -21.73
CA LEU A 14 -3.32 -28.31 -20.37
C LEU A 14 -2.11 -28.09 -19.47
N THR A 15 -1.16 -29.03 -19.47
CA THR A 15 0.07 -28.92 -18.66
C THR A 15 0.91 -27.71 -19.07
N SER A 16 1.00 -27.42 -20.38
CA SER A 16 1.69 -26.24 -20.90
C SER A 16 1.01 -24.95 -20.42
N GLN A 17 -0.32 -24.89 -20.47
CA GLN A 17 -1.07 -23.72 -20.01
C GLN A 17 -0.93 -23.50 -18.50
N ILE A 18 -1.03 -24.57 -17.69
CA ILE A 18 -0.90 -24.48 -16.23
C ILE A 18 0.47 -23.93 -15.84
N LYS A 19 1.55 -24.41 -16.48
CA LYS A 19 2.91 -23.91 -16.21
C LYS A 19 3.05 -22.41 -16.49
N LYS A 20 2.50 -21.94 -17.61
CA LYS A 20 2.51 -20.51 -17.97
C LYS A 20 1.71 -19.68 -16.96
N ASN A 21 0.51 -20.14 -16.61
CA ASN A 21 -0.36 -19.45 -15.66
C ASN A 21 0.28 -19.39 -14.27
N LEU A 22 0.95 -20.45 -13.82
CA LEU A 22 1.61 -20.49 -12.52
C LEU A 22 2.70 -19.42 -12.40
N ILE A 23 3.53 -19.28 -13.43
CA ILE A 23 4.57 -18.24 -13.49
C ILE A 23 3.94 -16.85 -13.46
N ALA A 24 2.91 -16.62 -14.29
CA ALA A 24 2.22 -15.33 -14.34
C ALA A 24 1.57 -14.96 -13.00
N MET A 25 0.90 -15.91 -12.34
CA MET A 25 0.27 -15.73 -11.05
C MET A 25 1.29 -15.40 -9.95
N MET A 26 2.45 -16.06 -9.95
CA MET A 26 3.50 -15.78 -8.98
C MET A 26 4.01 -14.34 -9.10
N ILE A 27 4.29 -13.89 -10.32
CA ILE A 27 4.75 -12.53 -10.60
C ILE A 27 3.68 -11.50 -10.21
N ALA A 28 2.42 -11.75 -10.58
CA ALA A 28 1.30 -10.87 -10.24
C ALA A 28 1.12 -10.75 -8.72
N SER A 29 1.22 -11.84 -7.99
CA SER A 29 1.03 -11.86 -6.53
C SER A 29 2.15 -11.12 -5.80
N ILE A 30 3.41 -11.35 -6.18
CA ILE A 30 4.57 -10.68 -5.59
C ILE A 30 4.52 -9.17 -5.88
N SER A 31 4.25 -8.80 -7.14
CA SER A 31 4.18 -7.39 -7.53
C SER A 31 3.07 -6.64 -6.79
N ALA A 32 1.88 -7.23 -6.66
CA ALA A 32 0.79 -6.66 -5.88
C ALA A 32 1.16 -6.48 -4.40
N GLY A 33 1.78 -7.48 -3.78
CA GLY A 33 2.24 -7.40 -2.39
C GLY A 33 3.28 -6.31 -2.17
N LEU A 34 4.27 -6.20 -3.06
CA LEU A 34 5.29 -5.15 -3.00
C LEU A 34 4.70 -3.77 -3.24
N ALA A 35 3.80 -3.63 -4.21
CA ALA A 35 3.12 -2.37 -4.49
C ALA A 35 2.36 -1.87 -3.26
N TYR A 36 1.60 -2.74 -2.59
CA TYR A 36 0.88 -2.36 -1.38
C TYR A 36 1.81 -1.99 -0.23
N LYS A 37 2.88 -2.76 -0.01
CA LYS A 37 3.88 -2.46 1.02
C LYS A 37 4.47 -1.06 0.83
N ILE A 38 4.97 -0.77 -0.37
CA ILE A 38 5.69 0.48 -0.65
C ILE A 38 4.72 1.67 -0.69
N LEU A 39 3.60 1.54 -1.42
CA LEU A 39 2.71 2.66 -1.69
C LEU A 39 1.78 2.98 -0.52
N VAL A 40 1.44 1.99 0.31
CA VAL A 40 0.48 2.17 1.41
C VAL A 40 1.16 2.01 2.76
N ALA A 41 1.74 0.85 3.05
CA ALA A 41 2.22 0.55 4.40
C ALA A 41 3.40 1.45 4.79
N ASP A 42 4.42 1.55 3.94
CA ASP A 42 5.63 2.31 4.22
C ASP A 42 5.35 3.82 4.18
N LYS A 43 4.53 4.30 3.23
CA LYS A 43 4.08 5.71 3.24
C LYS A 43 3.32 6.07 4.53
N ARG A 44 2.46 5.18 5.01
CA ARG A 44 1.72 5.40 6.27
C ARG A 44 2.69 5.47 7.45
N LYS A 45 3.58 4.49 7.61
CA LYS A 45 4.59 4.47 8.67
C LYS A 45 5.45 5.74 8.66
N ARG A 46 5.92 6.13 7.48
CA ARG A 46 6.71 7.36 7.30
C ARG A 46 5.95 8.61 7.73
N ARG A 47 4.67 8.73 7.35
CA ARG A 47 3.85 9.89 7.75
C ARG A 47 3.72 10.02 9.26
N TYR A 48 3.48 8.92 9.97
CA TYR A 48 3.43 8.94 11.43
C TYR A 48 4.80 9.31 12.03
N ALA A 49 5.88 8.73 11.52
CA ALA A 49 7.23 9.06 11.98
C ALA A 49 7.58 10.55 11.76
N GLU A 50 7.23 11.10 10.59
CA GLU A 50 7.44 12.52 10.28
C GLU A 50 6.60 13.43 11.18
N PHE A 51 5.35 13.06 11.47
CA PHE A 51 4.50 13.81 12.40
C PHE A 51 5.13 13.89 13.79
N TYR A 52 5.51 12.75 14.37
CA TYR A 52 6.08 12.71 15.72
C TYR A 52 7.49 13.30 15.83
N LYS A 53 8.20 13.46 14.71
CA LYS A 53 9.55 14.05 14.71
C LYS A 53 9.56 15.52 15.16
N THR A 54 8.50 16.26 14.87
CA THR A 54 8.40 17.70 15.19
C THR A 54 7.17 18.01 16.04
N TYR A 55 6.50 16.98 16.57
CA TYR A 55 5.30 17.14 17.38
C TYR A 55 5.66 17.62 18.79
N ASP A 56 5.11 18.76 19.17
CA ASP A 56 5.16 19.30 20.53
C ASP A 56 3.75 19.18 21.15
N ALA A 57 3.63 18.33 22.17
CA ALA A 57 2.36 18.02 22.81
C ALA A 57 1.80 19.22 23.58
N GLU A 58 2.65 20.01 24.25
CA GLU A 58 2.20 21.14 25.07
C GLU A 58 1.67 22.26 24.20
N LYS A 59 2.35 22.53 23.08
CA LYS A 59 1.89 23.52 22.09
C LYS A 59 0.54 23.15 21.49
N GLN A 60 0.34 21.89 21.14
CA GLN A 60 -0.93 21.42 20.55
C GLN A 60 -2.06 21.42 21.59
N LEU A 61 -1.76 21.04 22.82
CA LEU A 61 -2.70 21.14 23.94
C LEU A 61 -3.11 22.60 24.17
N LYS A 62 -2.16 23.54 24.16
CA LYS A 62 -2.45 24.98 24.31
C LYS A 62 -3.42 25.48 23.23
N ILE A 63 -3.20 25.08 21.97
CA ILE A 63 -4.12 25.41 20.86
C ILE A 63 -5.52 24.84 21.11
N MET A 64 -5.62 23.60 21.59
CA MET A 64 -6.91 22.97 21.90
C MET A 64 -7.64 23.64 23.09
N ASN A 65 -6.88 24.03 24.10
CA ASN A 65 -7.36 24.75 25.27
C ASN A 65 -7.89 26.14 24.91
N GLU A 66 -7.14 26.91 24.11
CA GLU A 66 -7.55 28.22 23.60
C GLU A 66 -8.78 28.13 22.68
N ALA A 67 -8.90 27.03 21.92
CA ALA A 67 -10.07 26.73 21.12
C ALA A 67 -11.30 26.28 21.96
N GLY A 68 -11.16 26.14 23.28
CA GLY A 68 -12.24 25.72 24.18
C GLY A 68 -12.67 24.26 24.01
N LEU A 69 -11.82 23.41 23.42
CA LEU A 69 -12.13 22.00 23.17
C LEU A 69 -11.99 21.13 24.43
N MET A 70 -11.18 21.57 25.38
CA MET A 70 -10.89 20.83 26.61
C MET A 70 -11.82 21.25 27.75
N GLN A 71 -12.70 20.36 28.19
CA GLN A 71 -13.61 20.60 29.32
C GLN A 71 -12.89 20.76 30.67
N SER A 72 -11.73 20.14 30.82
CA SER A 72 -10.90 20.24 32.02
C SER A 72 -10.11 21.54 32.11
N TYR A 73 -10.02 22.30 31.02
CA TYR A 73 -9.31 23.57 30.98
C TYR A 73 -10.28 24.71 31.24
N MET A 74 -10.13 25.38 32.38
CA MET A 74 -10.82 26.65 32.64
C MET A 74 -9.96 27.79 32.09
N PRO A 75 -10.50 28.64 31.20
CA PRO A 75 -9.76 29.80 30.72
C PRO A 75 -9.51 30.77 31.88
N GLU A 76 -8.30 31.31 31.95
CA GLU A 76 -7.95 32.37 32.92
C GLU A 76 -8.94 33.55 32.77
N PRO A 77 -9.44 34.13 33.87
CA PRO A 77 -10.30 35.31 33.80
C PRO A 77 -9.54 36.46 33.11
N LYS A 78 -10.17 37.05 32.09
CA LYS A 78 -9.63 38.19 31.31
C LYS A 78 -9.47 39.44 32.17
#